data_AF-A0A7S0R558-F1
#
_entry.id   AF-A0A7S0R558-F1
#
_cell.length_a   1.000
_cell.length_b   1.000
_cell.length_c   1.000
_cell.angle_alpha   90.00
_cell.angle_beta   90.00
_cell.angle_gamma   90.00
#
_symmetry.space_group_name_H-M   'P 1'
#
loop_
_entity.id
_entity.type
_entity.pdbx_description
1 polymer ?
#
loop_
_entity_poly.entity_id
_entity_poly.type
_entity_poly.pdbx_seq_one_letter_code
_entity_poly.pdbx_strand_id
1 'polypeptide(L)'
;DMAAAGSKDGGAPPAPLASHGTKAALEILDFLVELIRKDPALGREQIEETIVFALDMIHTALLAVGPELGHYEALVMQVHVDLLHAMCQAVVNFSTISIVSGFCQILLAVYAFVGTVSIGQLEVVLERVLLKLADGRGVAAREQQEAALE
;
A
#
# COMPACT_ATOMS: atom_id res chain seq x y z
N ASP A 1 53.71 22.68 25.78
CA ASP A 1 53.79 22.61 24.32
C ASP A 1 53.08 21.40 23.75
N MET A 2 52.25 21.66 22.72
CA MET A 2 51.85 20.81 21.58
C MET A 2 51.25 19.41 21.84
N ALA A 3 50.17 18.96 21.18
CA ALA A 3 49.14 19.55 20.34
C ALA A 3 48.04 18.48 20.19
N ALA A 4 46.79 18.93 20.12
CA ALA A 4 45.60 18.10 19.93
C ALA A 4 45.49 17.57 18.49
N ALA A 5 45.02 16.33 18.34
CA ALA A 5 44.42 15.84 17.09
C ALA A 5 42.95 15.52 17.38
N GLY A 6 42.10 16.53 17.23
CA GLY A 6 40.65 16.40 17.29
C GLY A 6 40.14 15.74 16.01
N SER A 7 39.55 14.55 16.16
CA SER A 7 38.70 13.96 15.13
C SER A 7 37.44 14.82 15.01
N LYS A 8 37.35 15.59 13.93
CA LYS A 8 36.10 16.23 13.50
C LYS A 8 35.61 15.49 12.26
N ASP A 9 34.97 14.35 12.48
CA ASP A 9 34.06 13.79 11.50
C ASP A 9 32.79 14.66 11.52
N GLY A 10 32.88 15.78 10.81
CA GLY A 10 31.75 16.64 10.51
C GLY A 10 30.90 15.99 9.43
N GLY A 11 30.20 14.91 9.80
CA GLY A 11 29.12 14.37 8.96
C GLY A 11 28.05 15.43 8.84
N ALA A 12 28.00 16.09 7.68
CA ALA A 12 26.91 17.00 7.35
C ALA A 12 25.58 16.27 7.58
N PRO A 13 24.57 16.92 8.17
CA PRO A 13 23.24 16.32 8.25
C PRO A 13 22.81 15.97 6.82
N PRO A 14 22.19 14.79 6.60
CA PRO A 14 21.70 14.42 5.28
C PRO A 14 20.84 15.57 4.76
N ALA A 15 21.15 16.03 3.55
CA ALA A 15 20.41 17.12 2.92
C ALA A 15 18.91 16.78 2.99
N PRO A 16 18.03 17.74 3.32
CA PRO A 16 16.60 17.49 3.30
C PRO A 16 16.26 16.94 1.92
N LEU A 17 15.73 15.72 1.87
CA LEU A 17 15.24 15.11 0.64
C LEU A 17 14.34 16.16 -0.02
N ALA A 18 14.79 16.66 -1.17
CA ALA A 18 14.09 17.72 -1.86
C ALA A 18 12.69 17.19 -2.17
N SER A 19 11.66 17.81 -1.61
CA SER A 19 10.24 17.42 -1.72
C SER A 19 9.65 17.61 -3.13
N HIS A 20 10.50 17.57 -4.14
CA HIS A 20 10.14 17.77 -5.53
C HIS A 20 9.38 16.53 -5.99
N GLY A 21 8.15 16.73 -6.46
CA GLY A 21 7.30 15.65 -6.93
C GLY A 21 6.43 14.98 -5.86
N THR A 22 6.63 15.23 -4.56
CA THR A 22 5.78 14.64 -3.51
C THR A 22 4.31 15.01 -3.69
N LYS A 23 4.02 16.28 -4.02
CA LYS A 23 2.64 16.72 -4.30
C LYS A 23 2.02 15.97 -5.48
N ALA A 24 2.76 15.82 -6.58
CA ALA A 24 2.27 15.09 -7.75
C ALA A 24 2.06 13.60 -7.42
N ALA A 25 2.96 12.99 -6.62
CA ALA A 25 2.81 11.62 -6.17
C ALA A 25 1.55 11.43 -5.31
N LEU A 26 1.25 12.37 -4.40
CA LEU A 26 0.02 12.36 -3.60
C LEU A 26 -1.23 12.46 -4.49
N GLU A 27 -1.23 13.37 -5.47
CA GLU A 27 -2.35 13.54 -6.42
C GLU A 27 -2.56 12.29 -7.30
N ILE A 28 -1.47 11.64 -7.74
CA ILE A 28 -1.54 10.39 -8.51
C ILE A 28 -2.07 9.25 -7.63
N LEU A 29 -1.56 9.13 -6.40
CA LEU A 29 -2.03 8.10 -5.48
C LEU A 29 -3.52 8.32 -5.13
N ASP A 30 -3.94 9.57 -4.95
CA ASP A 30 -5.33 9.92 -4.68
C ASP A 30 -6.24 9.50 -5.83
N PHE A 31 -5.85 9.83 -7.06
CA PHE A 31 -6.55 9.39 -8.26
C PHE A 31 -6.68 7.86 -8.32
N LEU A 32 -5.61 7.12 -8.07
CA LEU A 32 -5.64 5.64 -8.07
C LEU A 32 -6.54 5.08 -6.95
N VAL A 33 -6.54 5.71 -5.78
CA VAL A 33 -7.46 5.35 -4.68
C VAL A 33 -8.91 5.60 -5.08
N GLU A 34 -9.21 6.71 -5.75
CA GLU A 34 -10.55 7.00 -6.26
C GLU A 34 -11.02 5.97 -7.30
N LEU A 35 -10.12 5.46 -8.16
CA LEU A 35 -10.45 4.36 -9.07
C LEU A 35 -10.88 3.08 -8.32
N ILE A 36 -10.32 2.83 -7.14
CA ILE A 36 -10.71 1.70 -6.28
C ILE A 36 -12.09 1.93 -5.64
N ARG A 37 -12.44 3.17 -5.31
CA ARG A 37 -13.65 3.55 -4.53
C ARG A 37 -14.99 3.41 -5.26
N LYS A 38 -15.02 2.83 -6.47
CA LYS A 38 -16.17 2.62 -7.37
C LYS A 38 -16.69 3.91 -8.01
N ASP A 39 -16.99 3.79 -9.30
CA ASP A 39 -17.99 4.64 -9.96
C ASP A 39 -19.31 3.85 -10.08
N PRO A 40 -20.42 4.28 -9.45
CA PRO A 40 -21.71 3.62 -9.54
C PRO A 40 -22.30 3.57 -10.95
N ALA A 41 -21.72 4.28 -11.93
CA ALA A 41 -22.18 4.28 -13.32
C ALA A 41 -21.68 3.08 -14.15
N LEU A 42 -20.69 2.31 -13.68
CA LEU A 42 -20.05 1.24 -14.44
C LEU A 42 -20.69 -0.14 -14.20
N GLY A 43 -20.58 -1.02 -15.20
CA GLY A 43 -20.92 -2.44 -15.05
C GLY A 43 -19.92 -3.17 -14.15
N ARG A 44 -20.35 -4.25 -13.48
CA ARG A 44 -19.52 -4.99 -12.50
C ARG A 44 -18.16 -5.42 -13.04
N GLU A 45 -18.12 -5.99 -14.25
CA GLU A 45 -16.88 -6.45 -14.89
C GLU A 45 -15.90 -5.28 -15.10
N GLN A 46 -16.40 -4.16 -15.59
CA GLN A 46 -15.60 -2.97 -15.82
C GLN A 46 -15.09 -2.34 -14.50
N ILE A 47 -15.88 -2.43 -13.42
CA ILE A 47 -15.44 -2.05 -12.08
C ILE A 47 -14.29 -2.95 -11.62
N GLU A 48 -14.42 -4.27 -11.78
CA GLU A 48 -13.39 -5.23 -11.39
C GLU A 48 -12.08 -5.00 -12.17
N GLU A 49 -12.16 -4.77 -13.49
CA GLU A 49 -11.00 -4.41 -14.33
C GLU A 49 -10.33 -3.10 -13.88
N THR A 50 -11.14 -2.09 -13.54
CA THR A 50 -10.63 -0.79 -13.07
C THR A 50 -9.92 -0.92 -11.72
N ILE A 51 -10.47 -1.72 -10.81
CA ILE A 51 -9.84 -2.01 -9.52
C ILE A 51 -8.51 -2.73 -9.73
N VAL A 52 -8.47 -3.79 -10.55
CA VAL A 52 -7.24 -4.54 -10.83
C VAL A 52 -6.17 -3.61 -11.42
N PHE A 53 -6.53 -2.79 -12.41
CA PHE A 53 -5.62 -1.80 -12.97
C PHE A 53 -5.04 -0.85 -11.91
N ALA A 54 -5.89 -0.30 -11.03
CA ALA A 54 -5.44 0.58 -9.97
C ALA A 54 -4.48 -0.11 -9.00
N LEU A 55 -4.81 -1.35 -8.58
CA LEU A 55 -3.95 -2.14 -7.69
C LEU A 55 -2.59 -2.42 -8.34
N ASP A 56 -2.54 -2.79 -9.62
CA ASP A 56 -1.29 -3.05 -10.34
C ASP A 56 -0.40 -1.79 -10.41
N MET A 57 -1.00 -0.62 -10.67
CA MET A 57 -0.29 0.65 -10.72
C MET A 57 0.22 1.07 -9.34
N ILE A 58 -0.58 0.91 -8.30
CA ILE A 58 -0.19 1.20 -6.92
C ILE A 58 0.96 0.28 -6.49
N HIS A 59 0.85 -1.02 -6.73
CA HIS A 59 1.90 -1.97 -6.41
C HIS A 59 3.21 -1.61 -7.14
N THR A 60 3.13 -1.30 -8.45
CA THR A 60 4.28 -0.85 -9.24
C THR A 60 4.92 0.41 -8.65
N ALA A 61 4.10 1.39 -8.25
CA ALA A 61 4.58 2.63 -7.64
C ALA A 61 5.25 2.39 -6.27
N LEU A 62 4.67 1.51 -5.45
CA LEU A 62 5.25 1.13 -4.15
C LEU A 62 6.60 0.42 -4.32
N LEU A 63 6.72 -0.49 -5.30
CA LEU A 63 8.00 -1.13 -5.61
C LEU A 63 9.03 -0.13 -6.15
N ALA A 64 8.60 0.86 -6.92
CA ALA A 64 9.49 1.88 -7.48
C ALA A 64 10.05 2.83 -6.41
N VAL A 65 9.25 3.20 -5.41
CA VAL A 65 9.73 4.01 -4.28
C VAL A 65 10.50 3.17 -3.26
N GLY A 66 10.07 1.92 -3.03
CA GLY A 66 10.72 0.98 -2.12
C GLY A 66 10.78 1.49 -0.67
N PRO A 67 11.84 1.14 0.08
CA PRO A 67 12.03 1.56 1.48
C PRO A 67 12.04 3.09 1.69
N GLU A 68 12.34 3.87 0.65
CA GLU A 68 12.34 5.33 0.73
C GLU A 68 10.97 5.92 1.02
N LEU A 69 9.89 5.14 0.84
CA LEU A 69 8.53 5.52 1.22
C LEU A 69 8.46 6.00 2.67
N GLY A 70 9.21 5.36 3.57
CA GLY A 70 9.24 5.70 5.00
C GLY A 70 9.74 7.12 5.30
N HIS A 71 10.45 7.76 4.37
CA HIS A 71 10.91 9.14 4.51
C HIS A 71 9.85 10.18 4.11
N TYR A 72 8.75 9.75 3.47
CA TYR A 72 7.69 10.64 2.99
C TYR A 72 6.42 10.50 3.84
N GLU A 73 6.37 11.16 4.99
CA GLU A 73 5.28 11.07 5.96
C GLU A 73 3.88 11.24 5.32
N ALA A 74 3.71 12.22 4.43
CA ALA A 74 2.42 12.46 3.77
C ALA A 74 1.97 11.27 2.89
N LEU A 75 2.90 10.62 2.19
CA LEU A 75 2.59 9.44 1.37
C LEU A 75 2.27 8.23 2.25
N VAL A 76 3.03 8.03 3.33
CA VAL A 76 2.75 6.97 4.32
C VAL A 76 1.35 7.14 4.91
N MET A 77 0.99 8.36 5.29
CA MET A 77 -0.33 8.67 5.82
C MET A 77 -1.44 8.38 4.81
N GLN A 78 -1.27 8.74 3.55
CA GLN A 78 -2.26 8.44 2.51
C GLN A 78 -2.37 6.92 2.24
N VAL A 79 -1.26 6.19 2.29
CA VAL A 79 -1.26 4.72 2.21
C VAL A 79 -2.08 4.13 3.36
N HIS A 80 -1.83 4.57 4.59
CA HIS A 80 -2.48 4.07 5.79
C HIS A 80 -3.97 4.39 5.90
N VAL A 81 -4.34 5.62 5.57
CA VAL A 81 -5.71 6.11 5.77
C VAL A 81 -6.58 5.78 4.56
N ASP A 82 -6.15 6.19 3.38
CA ASP A 82 -7.00 6.22 2.20
C ASP A 82 -6.91 4.93 1.41
N LEU A 83 -5.69 4.49 1.11
CA LEU A 83 -5.45 3.31 0.29
C LEU A 83 -5.87 2.02 1.00
N LEU A 84 -5.39 1.76 2.21
CA LEU A 84 -5.76 0.54 2.94
C LEU A 84 -7.27 0.44 3.14
N HIS A 85 -7.93 1.55 3.43
CA HIS A 85 -9.38 1.58 3.56
C HIS A 85 -10.09 1.22 2.24
N ALA A 86 -9.72 1.88 1.14
CA ALA A 86 -10.30 1.63 -0.18
C ALA A 86 -10.09 0.18 -0.63
N MET A 87 -8.88 -0.34 -0.46
CA MET A 87 -8.52 -1.72 -0.74
C MET A 87 -9.34 -2.73 0.06
N CYS A 88 -9.49 -2.51 1.37
CA CYS A 88 -10.31 -3.39 2.23
C CYS A 88 -11.77 -3.41 1.77
N GLN A 89 -12.32 -2.27 1.37
CA GLN A 89 -13.67 -2.21 0.81
C GLN A 89 -13.76 -2.94 -0.53
N ALA A 90 -12.78 -2.76 -1.41
CA ALA A 90 -12.76 -3.39 -2.71
C ALA A 90 -12.67 -4.92 -2.61
N VAL A 91 -11.74 -5.46 -1.83
CA VAL A 91 -11.54 -6.92 -1.72
C VAL A 91 -12.73 -7.63 -1.07
N VAL A 92 -13.46 -6.97 -0.17
CA VAL A 92 -14.68 -7.52 0.44
C VAL A 92 -15.87 -7.49 -0.52
N ASN A 93 -15.96 -6.47 -1.40
CA ASN A 93 -17.08 -6.33 -2.34
C ASN A 93 -16.86 -7.08 -3.66
N PHE A 94 -15.60 -7.26 -4.07
CA PHE A 94 -15.18 -7.81 -5.35
C PHE A 94 -14.01 -8.78 -5.14
N SER A 95 -14.28 -9.91 -4.51
CA SER A 95 -13.23 -10.86 -4.11
C SER A 95 -12.72 -11.75 -5.25
N THR A 96 -12.57 -11.23 -6.47
CA THR A 96 -11.95 -12.01 -7.56
C THR A 96 -10.50 -12.34 -7.23
N ILE A 97 -9.96 -13.42 -7.79
CA ILE A 97 -8.59 -13.88 -7.51
C ILE A 97 -7.59 -12.74 -7.79
N SER A 98 -7.76 -12.00 -8.90
CA SER A 98 -6.90 -10.88 -9.25
C SER A 98 -6.93 -9.75 -8.21
N ILE A 99 -8.10 -9.42 -7.67
CA ILE A 99 -8.25 -8.37 -6.65
C ILE A 99 -7.64 -8.84 -5.32
N VAL A 100 -7.87 -10.09 -4.92
CA VAL A 100 -7.26 -10.67 -3.72
C VAL A 100 -5.73 -10.71 -3.85
N SER A 101 -5.22 -11.14 -5.00
CA SER A 101 -3.77 -11.20 -5.25
C SER A 101 -3.14 -9.80 -5.23
N GLY A 102 -3.71 -8.83 -5.94
CA GLY A 102 -3.24 -7.44 -5.92
C GLY A 102 -3.31 -6.82 -4.53
N PHE A 103 -4.36 -7.13 -3.77
CA PHE A 103 -4.50 -6.74 -2.37
C PHE A 103 -3.36 -7.28 -1.49
N CYS A 104 -3.06 -8.58 -1.58
CA CYS A 104 -1.98 -9.22 -0.84
C CYS A 104 -0.60 -8.66 -1.23
N GLN A 105 -0.35 -8.46 -2.51
CA GLN A 105 0.91 -7.90 -3.01
C GLN A 105 1.19 -6.50 -2.45
N ILE A 106 0.18 -5.63 -2.45
CA ILE A 106 0.32 -4.29 -1.87
C ILE A 106 0.52 -4.38 -0.36
N LEU A 107 -0.23 -5.21 0.37
CA LEU A 107 -0.03 -5.38 1.81
C LEU A 107 1.39 -5.84 2.14
N LEU A 108 1.92 -6.78 1.35
CA LEU A 108 3.28 -7.27 1.51
C LEU A 108 4.30 -6.16 1.25
N ALA A 109 4.09 -5.33 0.22
CA ALA A 109 4.96 -4.18 -0.06
C ALA A 109 4.94 -3.15 1.09
N VAL A 110 3.75 -2.83 1.61
CA VAL A 110 3.59 -1.93 2.78
C VAL A 110 4.30 -2.49 4.01
N TYR A 111 4.14 -3.79 4.29
CA TYR A 111 4.86 -4.47 5.35
C TYR A 111 6.38 -4.39 5.16
N ALA A 112 6.87 -4.67 3.95
CA ALA A 112 8.29 -4.70 3.65
C ALA A 112 8.97 -3.33 3.78
N PHE A 113 8.28 -2.25 3.39
CA PHE A 113 8.89 -0.92 3.31
C PHE A 113 8.61 -0.05 4.53
N VAL A 114 7.43 -0.16 5.13
CA VAL A 114 6.99 0.69 6.25
C VAL A 114 6.36 -0.12 7.38
N GLY A 115 6.67 -1.42 7.49
CA GLY A 115 6.08 -2.33 8.48
C GLY A 115 6.25 -1.88 9.92
N THR A 116 7.36 -1.23 10.27
CA THR A 116 7.62 -0.74 11.65
C THR A 116 6.59 0.30 12.11
N VAL A 117 6.08 1.11 11.19
CA VAL A 117 5.04 2.13 11.46
C VAL A 117 3.63 1.65 11.10
N SER A 118 3.52 0.56 10.34
CA SER A 118 2.24 0.04 9.83
C SER A 118 1.71 -1.17 10.61
N ILE A 119 2.48 -1.72 11.55
CA ILE A 119 2.25 -3.07 12.09
C ILE A 119 0.84 -3.28 12.67
N GLY A 120 0.33 -2.30 13.44
CA GLY A 120 -1.00 -2.41 14.04
C GLY A 120 -2.13 -2.35 13.01
N GLN A 121 -1.99 -1.56 11.95
CA GLN A 121 -2.99 -1.54 10.87
C GLN A 121 -2.95 -2.82 10.06
N LEU A 122 -1.74 -3.31 9.75
CA LEU A 122 -1.55 -4.58 9.03
C LEU A 122 -2.15 -5.75 9.82
N GLU A 123 -1.93 -5.81 11.13
CA GLU A 123 -2.54 -6.81 12.01
C GLU A 123 -4.07 -6.80 11.93
N VAL A 124 -4.68 -5.61 12.02
CA VAL A 124 -6.14 -5.46 11.89
C VAL A 124 -6.61 -5.91 10.50
N VAL A 125 -5.90 -5.56 9.43
CA VAL A 125 -6.27 -5.98 8.08
C VAL A 125 -6.17 -7.50 7.92
N LEU A 126 -5.10 -8.11 8.41
CA LEU A 126 -4.91 -9.56 8.38
C LEU A 126 -6.03 -10.28 9.14
N GLU A 127 -6.32 -9.86 10.37
CA GLU A 127 -7.35 -10.50 11.20
C GLU A 127 -8.78 -10.27 10.70
N ARG A 128 -9.08 -9.04 10.28
CA ARG A 128 -10.47 -8.64 9.99
C ARG A 128 -10.86 -8.87 8.54
N VAL A 129 -9.90 -8.95 7.63
CA VAL A 129 -10.12 -9.09 6.19
C VAL A 129 -9.49 -10.40 5.70
N LEU A 130 -8.16 -10.52 5.69
CA LEU A 130 -7.48 -11.63 5.00
C LEU A 130 -7.84 -13.01 5.58
N LEU A 131 -7.74 -13.17 6.90
CA LEU A 131 -8.08 -14.44 7.57
C LEU A 131 -9.56 -14.80 7.40
N LYS A 132 -10.46 -13.81 7.31
CA LYS A 132 -11.87 -14.09 7.03
C LYS A 132 -12.08 -14.57 5.60
N LEU A 133 -11.38 -13.98 4.63
CA LEU A 133 -11.42 -14.44 3.24
C LEU A 133 -10.86 -15.87 3.14
N ALA A 134 -9.73 -16.15 3.81
CA ALA A 134 -9.14 -17.48 3.90
C ALA A 134 -10.07 -18.53 4.54
N ASP A 135 -10.82 -18.15 5.57
CA ASP A 135 -11.85 -18.99 6.21
C ASP A 135 -13.12 -19.19 5.34
N GLY A 136 -13.15 -18.61 4.14
CA GLY A 136 -14.32 -18.67 3.26
C GLY A 136 -15.44 -17.70 3.63
N ARG A 137 -15.23 -16.80 4.59
CA ARG A 137 -16.22 -15.81 5.00
C ARG A 137 -16.17 -14.60 4.08
N GLY A 138 -17.03 -14.61 3.06
CA GLY A 138 -17.18 -13.51 2.10
C GLY A 138 -16.70 -13.84 0.68
N VAL A 139 -16.15 -15.03 0.45
CA VAL A 139 -15.75 -15.54 -0.87
C VAL A 139 -16.58 -16.75 -1.24
N ALA A 140 -16.93 -16.88 -2.52
CA ALA A 140 -17.80 -17.95 -3.02
C ALA A 140 -17.01 -19.17 -3.53
N ALA A 141 -15.76 -18.97 -3.97
CA ALA A 141 -14.94 -20.00 -4.59
C ALA A 141 -13.71 -20.35 -3.75
N ARG A 142 -13.32 -21.64 -3.77
CA ARG A 142 -12.14 -22.17 -3.05
C ARG A 142 -10.83 -21.53 -3.52
N GLU A 143 -10.71 -21.23 -4.81
CA GLU A 143 -9.53 -20.59 -5.40
C GLU A 143 -9.27 -19.20 -4.79
N GLN A 144 -10.33 -18.47 -4.40
CA GLN A 144 -10.22 -17.17 -3.73
C GLN A 144 -9.72 -17.32 -2.28
N GLN A 145 -10.06 -18.43 -1.62
CA GLN A 145 -9.57 -18.75 -0.28
C GLN A 145 -8.09 -19.12 -0.33
N GLU A 146 -7.70 -19.95 -1.31
CA GLU A 146 -6.31 -20.36 -1.52
C GLU A 146 -5.42 -19.14 -1.83
N ALA A 147 -5.87 -18.21 -2.68
CA ALA A 147 -5.14 -16.96 -2.95
C ALA A 147 -4.99 -16.02 -1.74
N ALA A 148 -5.87 -16.12 -0.74
CA ALA A 148 -5.76 -15.35 0.50
C ALA A 148 -4.89 -16.05 1.56
N LEU A 149 -4.72 -17.37 1.44
CA LEU A 149 -3.87 -18.18 2.32
C LEU A 149 -2.39 -18.15 1.92
N GLU A 150 -2.12 -18.06 0.62
CA GLU A 150 -0.78 -17.90 0.04
C GLU A 150 -0.14 -16.54 0.39
#